data_AF-A0A955NC91-F1
#
_entry.id   AF-A0A955NC91-F1
#
_cell.length_a   1.000
_cell.length_b   1.000
_cell.length_c   1.000
_cell.angle_alpha   90.00
_cell.angle_beta   90.00
_cell.angle_gamma   90.00
#
_symmetry.space_group_name_H-M   'P 1'
#
loop_
_entity.id
_entity.type
_entity.pdbx_description
1 polymer ?
#
loop_
_entity_poly.entity_id
_entity_poly.type
_entity_poly.pdbx_seq_one_letter_code
_entity_poly.pdbx_strand_id
1 'polypeptide(L)'
;LFVGVAYFLVAVLAPLSILYFKGASMSFPAKGMMWSIIAGTAGATGAFGILLAFGAKGMPSVVMSIVFAGAPIVNAVVALTVHPPHGGWSSIRWQFFAGIILAAFGATLVTLYKPGGPPPKKAVAAAVQTTQSPAEAIADE
;
A
#
# COMPACT_ATOMS: atom_id res chain seq x y z
N LEU A 1 11.07 18.41 8.33
CA LEU A 1 11.87 17.79 9.40
C LEU A 1 11.00 17.11 10.45
N PHE A 2 10.24 17.84 11.27
CA PHE A 2 9.40 17.24 12.33
C PHE A 2 8.36 16.24 11.84
N VAL A 3 7.75 16.47 10.67
CA VAL A 3 6.87 15.46 10.04
C VAL A 3 7.63 14.16 9.77
N GLY A 4 8.85 14.25 9.23
CA GLY A 4 9.69 13.07 9.00
C GLY A 4 10.07 12.35 10.29
N VAL A 5 10.35 13.09 11.36
CA VAL A 5 10.57 12.51 12.71
C VAL A 5 9.32 11.75 13.17
N ALA A 6 8.13 12.33 13.03
CA ALA A 6 6.88 11.66 13.36
C ALA A 6 6.66 10.36 12.55
N TYR A 7 6.97 10.38 11.24
CA TYR A 7 6.91 9.18 10.40
C TYR A 7 7.89 8.11 10.87
N PHE A 8 9.11 8.48 11.28
CA PHE A 8 10.08 7.52 11.82
C PHE A 8 9.59 6.90 13.13
N LEU A 9 9.07 7.71 14.06
CA LEU A 9 8.53 7.22 15.33
C LEU A 9 7.37 6.23 15.10
N VAL A 10 6.43 6.56 14.22
CA VAL A 10 5.25 5.72 13.99
C VAL A 10 5.55 4.52 13.10
N ALA A 11 6.30 4.69 12.01
CA ALA A 11 6.53 3.61 11.05
C ALA A 11 7.64 2.64 11.47
N VAL A 12 8.57 3.06 12.34
CA VAL A 12 9.70 2.22 12.78
C VAL A 12 9.58 1.86 14.25
N LEU A 13 9.44 2.84 15.16
CA LEU A 13 9.44 2.53 16.59
C LEU A 13 8.16 1.83 17.05
N ALA A 14 6.98 2.20 16.54
CA ALA A 14 5.74 1.56 17.00
C ALA A 14 5.67 0.05 16.67
N PRO A 15 5.96 -0.41 15.42
CA PRO A 15 6.04 -1.84 15.12
C PRO A 15 7.13 -2.55 15.93
N LEU A 16 8.29 -1.91 16.14
CA LEU A 16 9.39 -2.46 16.92
C LEU A 16 9.00 -2.65 18.39
N SER A 17 8.32 -1.67 18.99
CA SER A 17 7.80 -1.76 20.36
C SER A 17 6.78 -2.89 20.50
N ILE A 18 5.85 -3.01 19.56
CA ILE A 18 4.86 -4.10 19.55
C ILE A 18 5.56 -5.46 19.45
N LEU A 19 6.56 -5.59 18.57
CA LEU A 19 7.29 -6.83 18.39
C LEU A 19 8.09 -7.23 19.64
N TYR A 20 8.68 -6.24 20.32
CA TYR A 20 9.39 -6.42 21.58
C TYR A 20 8.46 -6.89 22.70
N PHE A 21 7.28 -6.27 22.85
CA PHE A 21 6.29 -6.68 23.87
C PHE A 21 5.65 -8.04 23.56
N LYS A 22 5.50 -8.41 22.27
CA LYS A 22 5.03 -9.74 21.84
C LYS A 22 6.10 -10.83 21.95
N GLY A 23 7.33 -10.50 22.38
CA GLY A 23 8.39 -11.48 22.62
C GLY A 23 8.92 -12.18 21.37
N ALA A 24 8.80 -11.55 20.19
CA ALA A 24 9.20 -12.21 18.94
C ALA A 24 10.71 -12.44 18.86
N SER A 25 11.12 -13.52 18.21
CA SER A 25 12.53 -13.84 18.01
C SER A 25 13.21 -12.74 17.19
N MET A 26 14.20 -12.06 17.79
CA MET A 26 15.10 -11.10 17.13
C MET A 26 16.12 -11.80 16.20
N SER A 27 15.68 -12.80 15.45
CA SER A 27 16.49 -13.50 14.46
C SER A 27 16.21 -12.89 13.09
N PHE A 28 17.16 -12.11 12.57
CA PHE A 28 17.06 -11.46 11.27
C PHE A 28 17.93 -12.20 10.26
N PRO A 29 17.39 -13.19 9.51
CA PRO A 29 18.17 -13.93 8.53
C PRO A 29 18.68 -12.98 7.43
N ALA A 30 19.95 -13.13 7.05
CA ALA A 30 20.61 -12.25 6.07
C ALA A 30 19.83 -12.15 4.73
N LYS A 31 19.23 -13.27 4.29
CA LYS A 31 18.38 -13.30 3.09
C LYS A 31 17.12 -12.46 3.25
N GLY A 32 16.45 -12.52 4.40
CA GLY A 32 15.26 -11.70 4.69
C GLY A 32 15.59 -10.22 4.77
N MET A 33 16.73 -9.87 5.36
CA MET A 33 17.21 -8.50 5.43
C MET A 33 17.48 -7.92 4.03
N MET A 34 18.11 -8.67 3.13
CA MET A 34 18.33 -8.24 1.74
C MET A 34 17.03 -8.03 0.97
N TRP A 35 16.07 -8.95 1.08
CA TRP A 35 14.75 -8.76 0.47
C TRP A 35 14.00 -7.56 1.06
N SER A 36 14.14 -7.29 2.36
CA SER A 36 13.53 -6.11 3.00
C SER A 36 14.14 -4.80 2.51
N ILE A 37 15.46 -4.75 2.28
CA ILE A 37 16.11 -3.56 1.72
C ILE A 37 15.66 -3.33 0.27
N ILE A 38 15.58 -4.37 -0.54
CA ILE A 38 15.10 -4.26 -1.93
C ILE A 38 13.62 -3.84 -1.96
N ALA A 39 12.77 -4.47 -1.16
CA ALA A 39 11.35 -4.12 -1.06
C ALA A 39 11.15 -2.69 -0.52
N GLY A 40 11.90 -2.30 0.51
CA GLY A 40 11.85 -0.96 1.09
C GLY A 40 12.32 0.13 0.12
N THR A 41 13.40 -0.12 -0.62
CA THR A 41 13.89 0.81 -1.66
C THR A 41 12.88 0.95 -2.81
N ALA A 42 12.31 -0.16 -3.30
CA ALA A 42 11.25 -0.12 -4.32
C ALA A 42 10.03 0.70 -3.84
N GLY A 43 9.59 0.50 -2.59
CA GLY A 43 8.51 1.28 -1.98
C GLY A 43 8.83 2.77 -1.87
N ALA A 44 10.05 3.12 -1.44
CA ALA A 44 10.50 4.51 -1.34
C ALA A 44 10.58 5.20 -2.71
N THR A 45 11.03 4.49 -3.76
CA THR A 45 11.00 5.00 -5.14
C THR A 45 9.58 5.25 -5.62
N GLY A 46 8.63 4.37 -5.29
CA GLY A 46 7.21 4.58 -5.58
C GLY A 46 6.63 5.83 -4.91
N ALA A 47 6.92 6.02 -3.61
CA ALA A 47 6.50 7.22 -2.88
C ALA A 47 7.12 8.50 -3.43
N PHE A 48 8.38 8.45 -3.88
CA PHE A 48 9.03 9.56 -4.57
C PHE A 48 8.31 9.91 -5.89
N GLY A 49 7.84 8.92 -6.65
CA GLY A 49 7.03 9.12 -7.84
C GLY A 49 5.73 9.89 -7.57
N ILE A 50 5.08 9.63 -6.43
CA ILE A 50 3.88 10.36 -5.99
C ILE A 50 4.22 11.84 -5.70
N LEU A 51 5.35 12.11 -5.05
CA LEU A 51 5.81 13.47 -4.80
C LEU A 51 6.09 14.23 -6.10
N LEU A 52 6.71 13.58 -7.09
CA LEU A 52 6.90 14.15 -8.43
C LEU A 52 5.57 14.42 -9.14
N ALA A 53 4.59 13.51 -9.01
CA ALA A 53 3.26 13.71 -9.58
C ALA A 53 2.55 14.95 -8.99
N PHE A 54 2.72 15.22 -7.69
CA PHE A 54 2.25 16.46 -7.07
C PHE A 54 3.03 17.69 -7.55
N GLY A 55 4.34 17.57 -7.74
CA GLY A 55 5.17 18.62 -8.35
C GLY A 55 4.73 18.98 -9.77
N ALA A 56 4.24 18.01 -10.55
CA ALA A 56 3.71 18.19 -11.90
C ALA A 56 2.24 18.70 -11.94
N LYS A 57 1.72 19.31 -10.87
CA LYS A 57 0.33 19.78 -10.71
C LYS A 57 -0.72 18.64 -10.66
N GLY A 58 -0.33 17.45 -10.24
CA GLY A 58 -1.27 16.38 -9.90
C GLY A 58 -2.16 16.79 -8.74
N MET A 59 -3.48 16.67 -8.89
CA MET A 59 -4.42 16.95 -7.81
C MET A 59 -4.42 15.77 -6.81
N PRO A 60 -4.34 16.03 -5.49
CA PRO A 60 -4.41 14.97 -4.47
C PRO A 60 -5.57 14.01 -4.63
N SER A 61 -6.76 14.50 -5.02
CA SER A 61 -7.94 13.67 -5.27
C SER A 61 -7.73 12.64 -6.39
N VAL A 62 -7.01 13.02 -7.45
CA VAL A 62 -6.77 12.17 -8.63
C VAL A 62 -5.61 11.22 -8.38
N VAL A 63 -4.50 11.72 -7.86
CA VAL A 63 -3.31 10.88 -7.61
C VAL A 63 -3.63 9.85 -6.54
N MET A 64 -4.33 10.23 -5.46
CA MET A 64 -4.64 9.28 -4.40
C MET A 64 -5.61 8.20 -4.86
N SER A 65 -6.66 8.52 -5.60
CA SER A 65 -7.59 7.51 -6.11
C SER A 65 -6.90 6.52 -7.07
N ILE A 66 -6.00 6.99 -7.92
CA ILE A 66 -5.20 6.11 -8.80
C ILE A 66 -4.28 5.21 -7.99
N VAL A 67 -3.57 5.74 -6.99
CA VAL A 67 -2.67 4.94 -6.14
C VAL A 67 -3.44 3.91 -5.31
N PHE A 68 -4.57 4.32 -4.72
CA PHE A 68 -5.42 3.43 -3.92
C PHE A 68 -6.12 2.36 -4.75
N ALA A 69 -6.38 2.59 -6.04
CA ALA A 69 -6.86 1.54 -6.94
C ALA A 69 -5.72 0.65 -7.44
N GLY A 70 -4.59 1.24 -7.82
CA GLY A 70 -3.47 0.53 -8.45
C GLY A 70 -2.73 -0.41 -7.50
N ALA A 71 -2.40 0.01 -6.28
CA ALA A 71 -1.61 -0.80 -5.37
C ALA A 71 -2.29 -2.13 -4.99
N PRO A 72 -3.60 -2.16 -4.62
CA PRO A 72 -4.31 -3.42 -4.38
C PRO A 72 -4.39 -4.31 -5.61
N ILE A 73 -4.58 -3.75 -6.81
CA ILE A 73 -4.63 -4.53 -8.06
C ILE A 73 -3.29 -5.20 -8.33
N VAL A 74 -2.17 -4.45 -8.23
CA VAL A 74 -0.82 -5.01 -8.42
C VAL A 74 -0.54 -6.09 -7.38
N ASN A 75 -0.86 -5.84 -6.11
CA ASN A 75 -0.70 -6.83 -5.05
C ASN A 75 -1.52 -8.10 -5.32
N ALA A 76 -2.77 -7.96 -5.76
CA ALA A 76 -3.62 -9.08 -6.11
C ALA A 76 -3.04 -9.91 -7.26
N VAL A 77 -2.57 -9.26 -8.33
CA VAL A 77 -1.96 -9.94 -9.47
C VAL A 77 -0.70 -10.70 -9.03
N VAL A 78 0.19 -10.05 -8.28
CA VAL A 78 1.44 -10.68 -7.82
C VAL A 78 1.16 -11.81 -6.81
N ALA A 79 0.22 -11.63 -5.89
CA ALA A 79 -0.14 -12.66 -4.93
C ALA A 79 -0.72 -13.91 -5.63
N LEU A 80 -1.60 -13.72 -6.62
CA LEU A 80 -2.19 -14.82 -7.38
C LEU A 80 -1.18 -15.54 -8.28
N THR A 81 -0.14 -14.86 -8.78
CA THR A 81 0.91 -15.49 -9.60
C THR A 81 1.95 -16.22 -8.76
N VAL A 82 2.34 -15.67 -7.61
CA VAL A 82 3.36 -16.27 -6.73
C VAL A 82 2.79 -17.38 -5.86
N HIS A 83 1.55 -17.22 -5.39
CA HIS A 83 0.84 -18.21 -4.57
C HIS A 83 -0.48 -18.60 -5.25
N PRO A 84 -0.45 -19.49 -6.27
CA PRO A 84 -1.67 -19.97 -6.89
C PRO A 84 -2.52 -20.71 -5.83
N PRO A 85 -3.82 -20.39 -5.70
CA PRO A 85 -4.64 -20.90 -4.62
C PRO A 85 -4.77 -22.42 -4.66
N HIS A 86 -4.72 -23.05 -3.48
CA HIS A 86 -4.72 -24.51 -3.29
C HIS A 86 -6.01 -25.23 -3.72
N GLY A 87 -6.96 -24.53 -4.36
CA GLY A 87 -8.19 -25.08 -4.96
C GLY A 87 -8.41 -24.65 -6.42
N GLY A 88 -7.40 -24.09 -7.09
CA GLY A 88 -7.50 -23.56 -8.45
C GLY A 88 -8.22 -22.20 -8.51
N TRP A 89 -8.25 -21.60 -9.71
CA TRP A 89 -8.81 -20.25 -9.93
C TRP A 89 -10.30 -20.11 -9.56
N SER A 90 -11.01 -21.22 -9.37
CA SER A 90 -12.42 -21.27 -8.93
C SER A 90 -12.61 -21.12 -7.41
N SER A 91 -11.57 -21.26 -6.59
CA SER A 91 -11.67 -21.00 -5.14
C SER A 91 -11.69 -19.51 -4.81
N ILE A 92 -11.29 -18.67 -5.77
CA ILE A 92 -11.36 -17.22 -5.64
C ILE A 92 -12.80 -16.80 -5.90
N ARG A 93 -13.40 -16.16 -4.90
CA ARG A 93 -14.76 -15.63 -4.99
C ARG A 93 -14.87 -14.68 -6.18
N TRP A 94 -15.89 -14.87 -7.03
CA TRP A 94 -16.05 -14.06 -8.25
C TRP A 94 -16.12 -12.54 -7.95
N GLN A 95 -16.61 -12.17 -6.76
CA GLN A 95 -16.67 -10.79 -6.28
C GLN A 95 -15.29 -10.13 -6.21
N PHE A 96 -14.22 -10.88 -5.97
CA PHE A 96 -12.85 -10.36 -5.95
C PHE A 96 -12.43 -9.88 -7.33
N PHE A 97 -12.65 -10.69 -8.38
CA PHE A 97 -12.37 -10.31 -9.75
C PHE A 97 -13.27 -9.15 -10.21
N ALA A 98 -14.55 -9.19 -9.86
CA ALA A 98 -15.45 -8.07 -10.12
C ALA A 98 -14.95 -6.77 -9.46
N GLY A 99 -14.43 -6.85 -8.24
CA GLY A 99 -13.82 -5.74 -7.52
C GLY A 99 -12.57 -5.18 -8.21
N ILE A 100 -11.68 -6.05 -8.72
CA ILE A 100 -10.48 -5.63 -9.48
C ILE A 100 -10.90 -4.90 -10.77
N ILE A 101 -11.86 -5.45 -11.50
CA ILE A 101 -12.38 -4.84 -12.73
C ILE A 101 -13.00 -3.48 -12.40
N LEU A 102 -13.84 -3.40 -11.37
CA LEU A 102 -14.49 -2.16 -10.94
C LEU A 102 -13.46 -1.10 -10.48
N ALA A 103 -12.41 -1.51 -9.77
CA ALA A 103 -11.32 -0.63 -9.37
C ALA A 103 -10.54 -0.10 -10.58
N ALA A 104 -10.26 -0.95 -11.57
CA ALA A 104 -9.61 -0.54 -12.82
C ALA A 104 -10.48 0.47 -13.59
N PHE A 105 -11.79 0.22 -13.71
CA PHE A 105 -12.75 1.15 -14.30
C PHE A 105 -12.82 2.47 -13.53
N GLY A 106 -12.90 2.43 -12.20
CA GLY A 106 -12.90 3.62 -11.35
C GLY A 106 -11.65 4.47 -11.53
N ALA A 107 -10.48 3.84 -11.58
CA ALA A 107 -9.22 4.53 -11.87
C ALA A 107 -9.23 5.17 -13.27
N THR A 108 -9.73 4.48 -14.29
CA THR A 108 -9.84 5.05 -15.66
C THR A 108 -10.80 6.24 -15.68
N LEU A 109 -11.98 6.12 -15.06
CA LEU A 109 -12.95 7.20 -14.99
C LEU A 109 -12.39 8.42 -14.27
N VAL A 110 -11.60 8.27 -13.20
CA VAL A 110 -10.97 9.41 -12.53
C VAL A 110 -9.89 10.08 -13.39
N THR A 111 -9.21 9.33 -14.26
CA THR A 111 -8.26 9.92 -15.22
C THR A 111 -8.96 10.68 -16.34
N LEU A 112 -10.12 10.20 -16.80
CA LEU A 112 -10.90 10.80 -17.88
C LEU A 112 -11.76 11.99 -17.42
N TYR A 113 -12.40 11.86 -16.26
CA TYR A 113 -13.33 12.84 -15.68
C TYR A 113 -12.74 13.50 -14.44
N LYS A 114 -11.63 14.24 -14.63
CA LYS A 114 -11.05 15.03 -13.54
C LYS A 114 -12.08 16.02 -13.00
N PRO A 115 -12.45 15.96 -11.71
CA PRO A 115 -13.28 17.00 -11.13
C PRO A 115 -12.50 18.32 -11.13
N GLY A 116 -13.12 19.41 -11.60
CA GLY A 116 -12.60 20.76 -11.37
C GLY A 116 -12.58 21.01 -9.86
N GLY A 117 -11.41 20.89 -9.24
CA GLY A 117 -11.26 20.87 -7.80
C GLY A 117 -11.04 22.26 -7.17
N PRO A 118 -11.74 22.61 -6.07
CA PRO A 118 -11.51 23.82 -5.27
C PRO A 118 -10.10 23.86 -4.63
N PRO A 119 -9.66 25.00 -4.05
CA PRO A 119 -8.28 25.18 -3.59
C PRO A 119 -7.90 24.19 -2.47
N PRO A 120 -6.63 23.74 -2.43
CA PRO A 120 -6.22 22.57 -1.66
C PRO A 120 -6.10 22.88 -0.16
N LYS A 121 -6.85 22.15 0.67
CA LYS A 121 -6.60 22.10 2.12
C LYS A 121 -5.57 20.99 2.39
N LYS A 122 -4.44 21.37 3.02
CA LYS A 122 -3.29 20.52 3.38
C LYS A 122 -3.73 19.23 4.07
N ALA A 123 -3.79 18.11 3.36
CA ALA A 123 -3.97 16.79 3.96
C ALA A 123 -3.33 15.72 3.07
N VAL A 124 -1.99 15.61 3.07
CA VAL A 124 -1.26 14.55 2.35
C VAL A 124 -0.53 13.59 3.31
N ALA A 125 -0.48 13.87 4.62
CA ALA A 125 0.32 13.05 5.55
C ALA A 125 -0.46 11.88 6.22
N ALA A 126 -1.79 11.86 6.20
CA ALA A 126 -2.55 10.92 7.04
C ALA A 126 -2.90 9.58 6.36
N ALA A 127 -2.88 9.49 5.02
CA ALA A 127 -3.50 8.36 4.31
C ALA A 127 -2.61 7.12 4.13
N VAL A 128 -1.32 7.17 4.48
CA VAL A 128 -0.40 6.02 4.33
C VAL A 128 -0.49 5.05 5.52
N GLN A 129 -1.16 5.42 6.61
CA GLN A 129 -1.12 4.64 7.86
C GLN A 129 -2.24 3.59 8.02
N THR A 130 -3.31 3.63 7.22
CA THR A 130 -4.50 2.80 7.49
C THR A 130 -4.61 1.49 6.69
N THR A 131 -3.73 1.21 5.74
CA THR A 131 -3.86 0.01 4.87
C THR A 131 -2.94 -1.18 5.18
N GLN A 132 -2.18 -1.16 6.29
CA GLN A 132 -1.29 -2.27 6.67
C GLN A 132 -1.74 -3.12 7.87
N SER A 133 -3.02 -3.07 8.27
CA SER A 133 -3.58 -4.11 9.15
C SER A 133 -4.64 -4.92 8.42
N PRO A 134 -4.21 -6.01 7.77
CA PRO A 134 -4.92 -7.28 7.94
C PRO A 134 -3.90 -8.43 8.06
N ALA A 135 -3.05 -8.40 9.09
CA ALA A 135 -2.15 -9.52 9.42
C ALA A 135 -2.56 -10.26 10.71
N GLU A 136 -3.74 -9.97 11.27
CA GLU A 136 -4.21 -10.58 12.53
C GLU A 136 -5.42 -11.52 12.32
N ALA A 137 -5.60 -12.09 11.13
CA ALA A 137 -6.75 -12.97 10.81
C ALA A 137 -6.39 -14.31 10.12
N ILE A 138 -5.15 -14.80 10.27
CA ILE A 138 -4.76 -16.14 9.78
C ILE A 138 -3.94 -16.96 10.79
N ALA A 139 -4.15 -16.74 12.10
CA ALA A 139 -3.46 -17.49 13.16
C ALA A 139 -4.40 -18.27 14.10
N ASP A 140 -5.64 -18.52 13.68
CA ASP A 140 -6.56 -19.45 14.32
C ASP A 140 -7.22 -20.33 13.24
N GLU A 141 -6.46 -21.31 12.75
CA GLU A 141 -6.86 -22.73 12.64
C GLU A 141 -5.62 -23.60 12.40
#